data_AF-A0AAP8Q8S4-F1
#
_entry.id   AF-A0AAP8Q8S4-F1
#
_cell.length_a   1.000
_cell.length_b   1.000
_cell.length_c   1.000
_cell.angle_alpha   90.00
_cell.angle_beta   90.00
_cell.angle_gamma   90.00
#
_symmetry.space_group_name_H-M   'P 1'
#
loop_
_entity.id
_entity.type
_entity.pdbx_description
1 polymer ?
#
loop_
_entity_poly.entity_id
_entity_poly.type
_entity_poly.pdbx_seq_one_letter_code
_entity_poly.pdbx_strand_id
1 'polypeptide(L)'
;EYTNRLPISTTGTNDHDLEGVINTSPVDNLPPELLMKDKIWPVPSISRISSGFGRRDGTFHKGIDISNGHSGHTPIYAMADGLVIHAGPRNPKGFAQAIYIYHGNGLYSVYGHLQYNGYGVMTGDKVKKGQFIGKIG
;
A
#
# COMPACT_ATOMS: atom_id res chain seq x y z
N GLU A 1 10.55 -24.85 8.77
CA GLU A 1 10.91 -23.42 8.76
C GLU A 1 11.65 -23.13 7.47
N TYR A 2 11.09 -22.30 6.57
CA TYR A 2 11.75 -21.91 5.32
C TYR A 2 11.72 -20.38 5.24
N THR A 3 12.74 -19.73 5.79
CA THR A 3 12.95 -18.29 5.59
C THR A 3 13.70 -18.10 4.28
N ASN A 4 12.98 -17.98 3.17
CA ASN A 4 13.52 -17.41 1.94
C ASN A 4 13.66 -15.89 2.13
N ARG A 5 14.62 -15.48 2.96
CA ARG A 5 15.13 -14.10 2.97
C ARG A 5 16.22 -14.03 1.91
N LEU A 6 15.93 -13.35 0.79
CA LEU A 6 17.00 -12.84 -0.06
C LEU A 6 17.70 -11.72 0.73
N PRO A 7 19.04 -11.64 0.72
CA PRO A 7 19.77 -10.65 1.49
C PRO A 7 19.50 -9.27 0.90
N ILE A 8 18.81 -8.40 1.64
CA ILE A 8 18.76 -6.96 1.34
C ILE A 8 19.88 -6.34 2.18
N SER A 9 20.92 -5.85 1.50
CA SER A 9 22.05 -5.14 2.10
C SER A 9 21.53 -3.93 2.89
N THR A 10 21.77 -3.93 4.20
CA THR A 10 21.45 -2.83 5.10
C THR A 10 22.47 -1.71 4.98
N THR A 11 22.46 -0.96 3.89
CA THR A 11 23.16 0.33 3.78
C THR A 11 22.42 1.22 2.78
N GLY A 12 21.55 2.10 3.29
CA GLY A 12 20.99 3.24 2.55
C GLY A 12 20.32 2.92 1.22
N THR A 13 19.13 2.33 1.25
CA THR A 13 18.35 2.10 0.02
C THR A 13 17.79 3.43 -0.47
N ASN A 14 18.42 3.99 -1.50
CA ASN A 14 17.75 4.97 -2.34
C ASN A 14 16.62 4.24 -3.09
N ASP A 15 15.51 4.92 -3.38
CA ASP A 15 14.35 4.37 -4.11
C ASP A 15 14.74 3.63 -5.41
N HIS A 16 15.91 3.94 -5.97
CA HIS A 16 16.50 3.29 -7.16
C HIS A 16 16.94 1.83 -6.98
N ASP A 17 17.23 1.36 -5.76
CA ASP A 17 17.74 -0.01 -5.55
C ASP A 17 16.62 -1.08 -5.61
N LEU A 18 15.36 -0.65 -5.51
CA LEU A 18 14.19 -1.53 -5.61
C LEU A 18 13.77 -1.78 -7.06
N GLU A 19 14.16 -0.91 -8.00
CA GLU A 19 13.84 -1.00 -9.44
C GLU A 19 14.39 -2.28 -10.10
N GLY A 20 15.51 -2.81 -9.60
CA GLY A 20 16.10 -4.06 -10.10
C GLY A 20 15.37 -5.32 -9.63
N VAL A 21 14.68 -5.27 -8.49
CA VAL A 21 13.98 -6.42 -7.89
C VAL A 21 12.60 -6.63 -8.52
N ILE A 22 11.96 -5.56 -8.98
CA ILE A 22 10.58 -5.54 -9.50
C ILE A 22 10.42 -6.03 -10.95
N ASN A 23 11.50 -6.41 -11.65
CA ASN A 23 11.47 -6.77 -13.08
C ASN A 23 11.80 -8.25 -13.39
N THR A 24 11.83 -9.14 -12.39
CA THR A 24 12.28 -10.54 -12.59
C THR A 24 11.31 -11.61 -12.09
N SER A 25 10.16 -11.24 -11.52
CA SER A 25 9.22 -12.22 -10.97
C SER A 25 8.19 -12.67 -12.01
N PRO A 26 7.76 -13.94 -12.03
CA PRO A 26 6.66 -14.41 -12.88
C PRO A 26 5.37 -13.58 -12.75
N VAL A 27 5.17 -12.91 -11.62
CA VAL A 27 4.02 -12.01 -11.39
C VAL A 27 4.07 -10.72 -12.20
N ASP A 28 5.26 -10.30 -12.67
CA ASP A 28 5.43 -9.06 -13.45
C ASP A 28 4.96 -9.20 -14.91
N ASN A 29 4.78 -10.45 -15.37
CA ASN A 29 4.26 -10.74 -16.71
C ASN A 29 2.75 -11.00 -16.74
N LEU A 30 2.09 -11.08 -15.58
CA LEU A 30 0.64 -11.25 -15.52
C LEU A 30 -0.05 -9.92 -15.84
N PRO A 31 -1.13 -9.91 -16.65
CA PRO A 31 -1.91 -8.69 -16.86
C PRO A 31 -2.43 -8.15 -15.52
N PRO A 32 -2.50 -6.81 -15.33
CA PRO A 32 -2.88 -6.21 -14.04
C PRO A 32 -4.25 -6.67 -13.52
N GLU A 33 -5.16 -6.99 -14.43
CA GLU A 33 -6.45 -7.61 -14.14
C GLU A 33 -6.33 -8.87 -13.27
N LEU A 34 -5.40 -9.77 -13.60
CA LEU A 34 -5.22 -11.03 -12.89
C LEU A 34 -4.58 -10.82 -11.52
N LEU A 35 -3.70 -9.82 -11.39
CA LEU A 35 -3.11 -9.42 -10.11
C LEU A 35 -4.17 -8.88 -9.12
N MET A 36 -5.29 -8.36 -9.62
CA MET A 36 -6.38 -7.76 -8.83
C MET A 36 -7.68 -8.58 -8.84
N LYS A 37 -7.67 -9.76 -9.46
CA LYS A 37 -8.84 -10.65 -9.57
C LYS A 37 -9.35 -11.06 -8.18
N ASP A 38 -8.43 -11.32 -7.26
CA ASP A 38 -8.74 -11.84 -5.93
C ASP A 38 -8.57 -10.80 -4.81
N LYS A 39 -8.65 -9.51 -5.13
CA LYS A 39 -8.45 -8.43 -4.14
C LYS A 39 -9.53 -8.40 -3.05
N ILE A 40 -9.17 -7.83 -1.89
CA ILE A 40 -10.12 -7.52 -0.81
C ILE A 40 -10.33 -6.02 -0.64
N TRP A 41 -11.42 -5.67 0.05
CA TRP A 41 -11.59 -4.34 0.61
C TRP A 41 -10.59 -4.10 1.75
N PRO A 42 -9.82 -2.99 1.75
CA PRO A 42 -8.69 -2.80 2.65
C PRO A 42 -9.07 -2.46 4.10
N VAL A 43 -10.33 -2.04 4.34
CA VAL A 43 -10.82 -1.69 5.68
C VAL A 43 -12.15 -2.42 5.94
N PRO A 44 -12.14 -3.74 6.24
CA PRO A 44 -13.36 -4.55 6.32
C PRO A 44 -14.43 -4.03 7.29
N SER A 45 -14.04 -3.25 8.30
CA SER A 45 -14.94 -2.64 9.29
C SER A 45 -15.64 -1.36 8.81
N ILE A 46 -15.25 -0.79 7.66
CA ILE A 46 -15.82 0.46 7.13
C ILE A 46 -16.22 0.25 5.67
N SER A 47 -17.53 0.17 5.41
CA SER A 47 -18.07 0.12 4.05
C SER A 47 -18.33 1.49 3.42
N ARG A 48 -18.29 2.57 4.23
CA ARG A 48 -18.59 3.93 3.78
C ARG A 48 -17.41 4.56 3.04
N ILE A 49 -17.65 4.93 1.78
CA ILE A 49 -16.80 5.85 1.02
C ILE A 49 -17.24 7.28 1.35
N SER A 50 -16.38 8.04 2.02
CA SER A 50 -16.64 9.44 2.36
C SER A 50 -16.38 10.39 1.19
N SER A 51 -15.49 10.00 0.27
CA SER A 51 -15.18 10.75 -0.95
C SER A 51 -14.81 9.78 -2.07
N GLY A 52 -15.45 9.92 -3.22
CA GLY A 52 -15.17 9.10 -4.40
C GLY A 52 -13.99 9.59 -5.22
N PHE A 53 -13.58 8.78 -6.21
CA PHE A 53 -12.64 9.19 -7.25
C PHE A 53 -13.29 10.24 -8.18
N GLY A 54 -12.52 11.26 -8.56
CA GLY A 54 -12.97 12.27 -9.52
C GLY A 54 -12.86 13.71 -9.02
N ARG A 55 -13.55 14.63 -9.70
CA ARG A 55 -13.39 16.08 -9.49
C ARG A 55 -14.16 16.55 -8.25
N ARG A 56 -13.47 17.30 -7.36
CA ARG A 56 -14.02 17.90 -6.13
C ARG A 56 -13.49 19.32 -5.95
N ASP A 57 -14.36 20.31 -5.81
CA ASP A 57 -14.02 21.69 -5.43
C ASP A 57 -12.80 22.27 -6.17
N GLY A 58 -12.74 22.06 -7.50
CA GLY A 58 -11.64 22.54 -8.34
C GLY A 58 -10.37 21.67 -8.37
N THR A 59 -10.27 20.63 -7.54
CA THR A 59 -9.16 19.67 -7.48
C THR A 59 -9.61 18.26 -7.93
N PHE A 60 -8.69 17.43 -8.45
CA PHE A 60 -9.01 16.06 -8.87
C PHE A 60 -8.53 15.04 -7.83
N HIS A 61 -9.45 14.25 -7.29
CA HIS A 61 -9.19 13.19 -6.32
C HIS A 61 -8.82 11.88 -7.03
N LYS A 62 -7.57 11.43 -6.86
CA LYS A 62 -7.00 10.25 -7.52
C LYS A 62 -7.20 8.93 -6.75
N GLY A 63 -8.08 8.94 -5.75
CA GLY A 63 -8.34 7.79 -4.90
C GLY A 63 -9.78 7.79 -4.38
N ILE A 64 -10.02 6.98 -3.35
CA ILE A 64 -11.25 7.00 -2.57
C ILE A 64 -10.89 7.23 -1.11
N ASP A 65 -11.70 8.00 -0.41
CA ASP A 65 -11.57 8.17 1.03
C ASP A 65 -12.54 7.20 1.72
N ILE A 66 -12.02 6.35 2.58
CA ILE A 66 -12.78 5.36 3.34
C ILE A 66 -12.81 5.82 4.80
N SER A 67 -13.98 6.24 5.27
CA SER A 67 -14.12 6.76 6.62
C SER A 67 -15.56 6.68 7.11
N ASN A 68 -15.73 6.34 8.38
CA ASN A 68 -17.00 6.42 9.12
C ASN A 68 -17.09 7.71 9.97
N GLY A 69 -16.22 8.70 9.74
CA GLY A 69 -16.18 9.95 10.49
C GLY A 69 -15.47 9.87 11.84
N HIS A 70 -14.91 8.71 12.21
CA HIS A 70 -14.16 8.52 13.45
C HIS A 70 -12.76 7.99 13.16
N SER A 71 -11.73 8.62 13.74
CA SER A 71 -10.31 8.25 13.63
C SER A 71 -9.97 7.10 14.60
N GLY A 72 -10.77 6.03 14.60
CA GLY A 72 -10.71 4.93 15.58
C GLY A 72 -9.48 4.02 15.47
N HIS A 73 -8.37 4.49 14.90
CA HIS A 73 -7.16 3.71 14.66
C HIS A 73 -7.48 2.40 13.93
N THR A 74 -8.44 2.48 13.01
CA THR A 74 -9.03 1.33 12.33
C THR A 74 -7.96 0.59 11.55
N PRO A 75 -7.84 -0.75 11.71
CA PRO A 75 -6.88 -1.54 10.96
C PRO A 75 -7.08 -1.46 9.44
N ILE A 76 -5.97 -1.36 8.73
CA ILE A 76 -5.86 -1.38 7.27
C ILE A 76 -5.14 -2.68 6.89
N TYR A 77 -5.63 -3.33 5.83
CA TYR A 77 -5.11 -4.58 5.32
C TYR A 77 -4.69 -4.45 3.85
N ALA A 78 -3.66 -5.19 3.46
CA ALA A 78 -3.22 -5.25 2.06
C ALA A 78 -4.33 -5.83 1.17
N MET A 79 -4.72 -5.09 0.13
CA MET A 79 -5.76 -5.53 -0.81
C MET A 79 -5.38 -6.79 -1.59
N ALA A 80 -4.09 -7.00 -1.84
CA ALA A 80 -3.54 -8.12 -2.58
C ALA A 80 -2.09 -8.40 -2.13
N ASP A 81 -1.54 -9.55 -2.55
CA ASP A 81 -0.13 -9.89 -2.34
C ASP A 81 0.79 -8.84 -2.99
N GLY A 82 1.93 -8.53 -2.39
CA GLY A 82 2.85 -7.55 -2.96
C GLY A 82 4.12 -7.29 -2.15
N LEU A 83 4.90 -6.32 -2.61
CA LEU A 83 6.11 -5.80 -1.98
C LEU A 83 5.87 -4.37 -1.51
N VAL A 84 6.13 -4.10 -0.23
CA VAL A 84 6.10 -2.74 0.32
C VAL A 84 7.31 -1.99 -0.21
N ILE A 85 7.07 -1.01 -1.08
CA ILE A 85 8.15 -0.19 -1.67
C ILE A 85 8.37 1.12 -0.91
N HIS A 86 7.42 1.50 -0.05
CA HIS A 86 7.54 2.65 0.84
C HIS A 86 6.60 2.48 2.03
N ALA A 87 7.10 2.66 3.25
CA ALA A 87 6.30 2.83 4.47
C ALA A 87 6.91 3.98 5.29
N GLY A 88 6.24 5.14 5.32
CA GLY A 88 6.76 6.32 6.00
C GLY A 88 6.14 7.64 5.55
N PRO A 89 6.64 8.77 6.08
CA PRO A 89 6.20 10.09 5.66
C PRO A 89 6.37 10.28 4.15
N ARG A 90 5.35 10.81 3.48
CA ARG A 90 5.34 11.13 2.06
C ARG A 90 4.75 12.52 1.88
N ASN A 91 5.58 13.46 1.43
CA ASN A 91 5.32 14.87 1.09
C ASN A 91 4.15 15.56 1.86
N PRO A 92 4.42 16.55 2.74
CA PRO A 92 3.45 17.10 3.72
C PRO A 92 2.16 17.74 3.16
N LYS A 93 1.95 17.78 1.83
CA LYS A 93 0.78 18.42 1.20
C LYS A 93 -0.32 17.46 0.71
N GLY A 94 -0.14 16.13 0.80
CA GLY A 94 -1.08 15.19 0.15
C GLY A 94 -1.51 13.99 0.99
N PHE A 95 -0.59 13.15 1.45
CA PHE A 95 -0.91 11.85 2.07
C PHE A 95 -0.45 11.71 3.53
N ALA A 96 0.36 12.65 4.04
CA ALA A 96 1.03 12.55 5.33
C ALA A 96 1.85 11.25 5.47
N GLN A 97 1.43 10.32 6.33
CA GLN A 97 2.01 8.98 6.47
C GLN A 97 1.40 8.04 5.42
N ALA A 98 2.23 7.31 4.68
CA ALA A 98 1.77 6.50 3.56
C ALA A 98 2.47 5.14 3.44
N ILE A 99 1.74 4.16 2.92
CA ILE A 99 2.26 2.85 2.49
C ILE A 99 2.00 2.69 0.99
N TYR A 100 3.04 2.30 0.26
CA TYR A 100 2.97 1.96 -1.16
C TYR A 100 3.32 0.49 -1.33
N ILE A 101 2.46 -0.26 -2.01
CA ILE A 101 2.66 -1.69 -2.26
C ILE A 101 2.65 -1.93 -3.76
N TYR A 102 3.73 -2.51 -4.26
CA TYR A 102 3.85 -2.99 -5.62
C TYR A 102 3.28 -4.41 -5.72
N HIS A 103 2.38 -4.64 -6.67
CA HIS A 103 1.70 -5.93 -6.87
C HIS A 103 2.24 -6.72 -8.07
N GLY A 104 3.14 -6.12 -8.85
CA GLY A 104 3.61 -6.65 -10.12
C GLY A 104 3.11 -5.83 -11.31
N ASN A 105 3.79 -5.92 -12.44
CA ASN A 105 3.40 -5.34 -13.74
C ASN A 105 2.95 -3.86 -13.68
N GLY A 106 3.75 -3.01 -13.03
CA GLY A 106 3.47 -1.57 -12.90
C GLY A 106 2.25 -1.22 -12.03
N LEU A 107 1.67 -2.18 -11.31
CA LEU A 107 0.47 -2.00 -10.50
C LEU A 107 0.80 -1.72 -9.04
N TYR A 108 0.21 -0.66 -8.49
CA TYR A 108 0.46 -0.20 -7.12
C TYR A 108 -0.85 0.05 -6.37
N SER A 109 -0.85 -0.26 -5.08
CA SER A 109 -1.82 0.31 -4.14
C SER A 109 -1.13 1.33 -3.23
N VAL A 110 -1.85 2.39 -2.90
CA VAL A 110 -1.38 3.48 -2.03
C VAL A 110 -2.38 3.66 -0.90
N TYR A 111 -1.90 3.61 0.32
CA TYR A 111 -2.65 3.86 1.54
C TYR A 111 -2.09 5.13 2.15
N GLY A 112 -2.87 6.20 2.20
CA GLY A 112 -2.49 7.48 2.78
C GLY A 112 -3.30 7.80 4.03
N HIS A 113 -2.93 8.88 4.73
CA HIS A 113 -3.55 9.29 6.00
C HIS A 113 -3.51 8.17 7.04
N LEU A 114 -2.31 7.58 7.21
CA LEU A 114 -2.06 6.63 8.28
C LEU A 114 -1.78 7.35 9.59
N GLN A 115 -2.13 6.69 10.68
CA GLN A 115 -1.75 7.11 12.02
C GLN A 115 -0.22 7.19 12.14
N TYR A 116 0.27 8.24 12.82
CA TYR A 116 1.68 8.34 13.18
C TYR A 116 2.10 7.14 14.04
N ASN A 117 3.18 6.45 13.66
CA ASN A 117 3.62 5.16 14.24
C ASN A 117 2.60 4.01 14.14
N GLY A 118 1.58 4.13 13.29
CA GLY A 118 0.55 3.11 13.10
C GLY A 118 0.90 2.02 12.08
N TYR A 119 2.14 1.95 11.62
CA TYR A 119 2.61 1.00 10.61
C TYR A 119 2.69 -0.43 11.16
N GLY A 120 2.22 -1.40 10.37
CA GLY A 120 2.39 -2.83 10.62
C GLY A 120 3.46 -3.50 9.74
N VAL A 121 4.10 -2.73 8.86
CA VAL A 121 5.09 -3.17 7.87
C VAL A 121 6.17 -2.11 7.66
N MET A 122 7.29 -2.52 7.05
CA MET A 122 8.41 -1.65 6.66
C MET A 122 8.68 -1.77 5.16
N THR A 123 9.39 -0.78 4.59
CA THR A 123 9.91 -0.87 3.22
C THR A 123 10.74 -2.14 3.04
N GLY A 124 10.48 -2.90 1.97
CA GLY A 124 11.09 -4.18 1.67
C GLY A 124 10.27 -5.40 2.11
N ASP A 125 9.22 -5.23 2.92
CA ASP A 125 8.38 -6.35 3.36
C ASP A 125 7.54 -6.92 2.22
N LYS A 126 7.49 -8.25 2.13
CA LYS A 126 6.48 -8.95 1.33
C LYS A 126 5.21 -9.07 2.16
N VAL A 127 4.09 -8.65 1.58
CA VAL A 127 2.77 -8.79 2.21
C VAL A 127 1.92 -9.83 1.49
N LYS A 128 1.05 -10.47 2.25
CA LYS A 128 -0.05 -11.26 1.71
C LYS A 128 -1.35 -10.47 1.73
N LYS A 129 -2.24 -10.79 0.80
CA LYS A 129 -3.62 -10.32 0.83
C LYS A 129 -4.23 -10.54 2.21
N GLY A 130 -4.86 -9.50 2.76
CA GLY A 130 -5.46 -9.55 4.10
C GLY A 130 -4.46 -9.45 5.25
N GLN A 131 -3.18 -9.25 4.97
CA GLN A 131 -2.20 -8.94 6.02
C GLN A 131 -2.44 -7.53 6.55
N PHE A 132 -2.38 -7.38 7.87
CA PHE A 132 -2.40 -6.08 8.53
C PHE A 132 -1.18 -5.25 8.11
N ILE A 133 -1.40 -4.02 7.65
CA ILE A 133 -0.33 -3.12 7.17
C ILE A 133 -0.27 -1.81 7.94
N GLY A 134 -1.35 -1.39 8.60
CA GLY A 134 -1.32 -0.21 9.45
C GLY A 134 -2.68 0.22 9.95
N LYS A 135 -2.79 1.48 10.40
CA LYS A 135 -4.02 2.05 10.97
C LYS A 135 -4.33 3.40 10.34
N ILE A 136 -5.61 3.69 10.17
CA ILE A 136 -6.10 5.02 9.73
C ILE A 136 -5.75 6.07 10.80
N GLY A 137 -5.36 7.28 10.39
CA GLY A 137 -5.16 8.41 11.30
C GLY A 137 -4.95 9.77 10.65
#